data_AF-A0A485KQS3-F1
#
_entry.id   AF-A0A485KQS3-F1
#
_cell.length_a   1.000
_cell.length_b   1.000
_cell.length_c   1.000
_cell.angle_alpha   90.00
_cell.angle_beta   90.00
_cell.angle_gamma   90.00
#
_symmetry.space_group_name_H-M   'P 1'
#
loop_
_entity.id
_entity.type
_entity.pdbx_description
1 polymer ?
#
loop_
_entity_poly.entity_id
_entity_poly.type
_entity_poly.pdbx_seq_one_letter_code
_entity_poly.pdbx_strand_id
1 'polypeptide(L)'
;MLLCFLCAVLVLVDALSCPYDSLPPQVTTILIADASLCPPQVEDGTCVVDCNCSVVNTTAYQAVGRCLDLAVTSKFTEYPMTIDSIDNSGYMSFALAQFPDHISYMYVGFVWARCEFIYHSEINNLNELDVPESFHWPRNVTQMHFNNNRLPSLPQLPPTIKSLHLTNNSFSNPKDFEALPSSIIELEVIANKYTAVRNVNWCNMTSVKLSGIQHLDNVVFGPKLTYLYIDSSSVQSWVMNQATFNVLNQLTPIALPGRASAGFDYSNLTINTPQIACSAANGKQQEIWPNRVARQVSRGVVEPSTPFIVCITPGKSTTNMTNKYTTTAFLGLAVLTLLALVYMAIFARRWMMKINSCDCKAVPMMTESHASILRELK
;
A
#
# COMPACT_ATOMS: atom_id res chain seq x y z
N MET A 1 -48.18 -4.52 -54.03
CA MET A 1 -47.27 -5.63 -53.63
C MET A 1 -46.12 -5.02 -52.85
N LEU A 2 -46.28 -4.93 -51.53
CA LEU A 2 -45.30 -4.37 -50.59
C LEU A 2 -44.56 -5.55 -49.96
N LEU A 3 -43.32 -5.83 -50.40
CA LEU A 3 -42.45 -6.80 -49.74
C LEU A 3 -41.74 -6.08 -48.58
N CYS A 4 -42.24 -6.30 -47.37
CA CYS A 4 -41.60 -5.88 -46.13
C CYS A 4 -40.57 -6.94 -45.75
N PHE A 5 -39.30 -6.72 -46.05
CA PHE A 5 -38.19 -7.55 -45.59
C PHE A 5 -37.97 -7.31 -44.09
N LEU A 6 -38.48 -8.20 -43.24
CA LEU A 6 -38.00 -8.36 -41.87
C LEU A 6 -36.58 -8.93 -41.93
N CYS A 7 -35.57 -8.08 -41.80
CA CYS A 7 -34.23 -8.51 -41.40
C CYS A 7 -34.27 -8.82 -39.90
N ALA A 8 -34.51 -10.06 -39.53
CA ALA A 8 -34.25 -10.54 -38.18
C ALA A 8 -32.72 -10.53 -37.98
N VAL A 9 -32.22 -9.51 -37.28
CA VAL A 9 -30.85 -9.50 -36.78
C VAL A 9 -30.78 -10.56 -35.68
N LEU A 10 -30.35 -11.77 -36.05
CA LEU A 10 -29.89 -12.77 -35.09
C LEU A 10 -28.62 -12.19 -34.44
N VAL A 11 -28.80 -11.50 -33.32
CA VAL A 11 -27.70 -11.27 -32.38
C VAL A 11 -27.37 -12.64 -31.82
N LEU A 12 -26.34 -13.29 -32.37
CA LEU A 12 -25.66 -14.37 -31.69
C LEU A 12 -25.15 -13.78 -30.38
N VAL A 13 -25.92 -13.98 -29.32
CA VAL A 13 -25.41 -13.84 -27.97
C VAL A 13 -24.49 -15.04 -27.83
N ASP A 14 -23.21 -14.85 -28.19
CA ASP A 14 -22.17 -15.78 -27.78
C ASP A 14 -22.37 -15.93 -26.28
N ALA A 15 -22.75 -17.12 -25.83
CA ALA A 15 -22.84 -17.42 -24.42
C ALA A 15 -21.45 -17.09 -23.87
N LEU A 16 -21.35 -16.01 -23.10
CA LEU A 16 -20.07 -15.57 -22.56
C LEU A 16 -19.50 -16.77 -21.81
N SER A 17 -18.41 -17.32 -22.34
CA SER A 17 -17.66 -18.38 -21.67
C SER A 17 -17.27 -17.86 -20.29
N CYS A 18 -17.50 -18.67 -19.26
CA CYS A 18 -17.13 -18.28 -17.91
C CYS A 18 -15.64 -17.94 -17.87
N PRO A 19 -15.24 -16.73 -17.44
CA PRO A 19 -13.83 -16.31 -17.51
C PRO A 19 -12.93 -17.07 -16.53
N TYR A 20 -13.50 -17.87 -15.63
CA TYR A 20 -12.79 -18.59 -14.57
C TYR A 20 -12.32 -19.99 -15.00
N ASP A 21 -12.58 -20.42 -16.24
CA ASP A 21 -12.13 -21.71 -16.78
C ASP A 21 -10.61 -21.81 -16.93
N SER A 22 -9.92 -20.67 -16.97
CA SER A 22 -8.46 -20.58 -17.06
C SER A 22 -7.72 -20.58 -15.71
N LEU A 23 -8.44 -20.67 -14.58
CA LEU A 23 -7.81 -20.69 -13.27
C LEU A 23 -7.06 -22.02 -13.02
N PRO A 24 -6.06 -22.03 -12.12
CA PRO A 24 -5.35 -23.26 -11.79
C PRO A 24 -6.30 -24.40 -11.36
N PRO A 25 -6.03 -25.68 -11.69
CA PRO A 25 -6.94 -26.78 -11.42
C PRO A 25 -7.30 -27.00 -9.94
N GLN A 26 -6.50 -26.47 -9.01
CA GLN A 26 -6.79 -26.50 -7.57
C GLN A 26 -7.85 -25.49 -7.12
N VAL A 27 -8.18 -24.50 -7.97
CA VAL A 27 -9.27 -23.57 -7.74
C VAL A 27 -10.57 -24.23 -8.17
N THR A 28 -11.51 -24.35 -7.23
CA THR A 28 -12.84 -24.92 -7.47
C THR A 28 -13.95 -23.92 -7.24
N THR A 29 -13.70 -22.93 -6.38
CA THR A 29 -14.65 -21.90 -6.00
C THR A 29 -13.98 -20.52 -5.94
N ILE A 30 -14.69 -19.52 -6.45
CA ILE A 30 -14.20 -18.17 -6.68
C ILE A 30 -15.14 -17.17 -6.01
N LEU A 31 -14.60 -16.29 -5.16
CA LEU A 31 -15.35 -15.14 -4.64
C LEU A 31 -15.44 -14.07 -5.72
N ILE A 32 -16.66 -13.60 -5.98
CA ILE A 32 -16.93 -12.55 -6.96
C ILE A 32 -17.92 -11.53 -6.38
N ALA A 33 -17.97 -10.35 -7.00
CA ALA A 33 -19.05 -9.38 -6.86
C ALA A 33 -19.38 -8.85 -8.25
N ASP A 34 -20.24 -9.60 -8.93
CA ASP A 34 -20.68 -9.36 -10.31
C ASP A 34 -22.20 -9.50 -10.34
N ALA A 35 -22.90 -8.40 -10.59
CA ALA A 35 -24.36 -8.35 -10.55
C ALA A 35 -25.02 -9.20 -11.65
N SER A 36 -24.28 -9.62 -12.67
CA SER A 36 -24.76 -10.53 -13.71
C SER A 36 -24.75 -12.00 -13.29
N LEU A 37 -23.93 -12.35 -12.30
CA LEU A 37 -23.78 -13.73 -11.80
C LEU A 37 -24.36 -13.90 -10.39
N CYS A 38 -24.21 -12.90 -9.52
CA CYS A 38 -24.65 -12.98 -8.14
C CYS A 38 -26.15 -12.68 -7.98
N PRO A 39 -26.86 -13.38 -7.08
CA PRO A 39 -28.25 -13.10 -6.79
C PRO A 39 -28.44 -11.68 -6.21
N PRO A 40 -29.50 -10.95 -6.57
CA PRO A 40 -29.73 -9.58 -6.11
C PRO A 40 -30.05 -9.48 -4.61
N GLN A 41 -30.29 -10.59 -3.91
CA GLN A 41 -30.65 -10.62 -2.49
C GLN A 41 -29.44 -10.64 -1.53
N VAL A 42 -28.20 -10.72 -2.03
CA VAL A 42 -27.02 -10.75 -1.15
C VAL A 42 -26.65 -9.34 -0.68
N GLU A 43 -26.56 -9.13 0.64
CA GLU A 43 -26.46 -7.80 1.27
C GLU A 43 -25.22 -7.00 0.82
N ASP A 44 -24.09 -7.67 0.56
CA ASP A 44 -22.84 -7.05 0.12
C ASP A 44 -22.57 -7.18 -1.39
N GLY A 45 -23.51 -7.80 -2.12
CA GLY A 45 -23.37 -8.05 -3.56
C GLY A 45 -22.33 -9.11 -3.92
N THR A 46 -21.79 -9.86 -2.94
CA THR A 46 -20.82 -10.91 -3.19
C THR A 46 -21.48 -12.29 -3.31
N CYS A 47 -20.86 -13.20 -4.05
CA CYS A 47 -21.25 -14.60 -4.07
C CYS A 47 -20.04 -15.46 -4.42
N VAL A 48 -20.15 -16.77 -4.14
CA VAL A 48 -19.14 -17.73 -4.56
C VAL A 48 -19.66 -18.49 -5.78
N VAL A 49 -18.85 -18.58 -6.82
CA VAL A 49 -19.14 -19.35 -8.05
C VAL A 49 -18.11 -20.44 -8.26
N ASP A 50 -18.45 -21.48 -9.03
CA ASP A 50 -17.48 -22.44 -9.55
C ASP A 50 -16.81 -21.93 -10.85
N CYS A 51 -15.89 -22.72 -11.42
CA CYS A 51 -15.22 -22.38 -12.68
C CYS A 51 -16.17 -22.39 -13.90
N ASN A 52 -17.42 -22.81 -13.75
CA ASN A 52 -18.48 -22.70 -14.76
C ASN A 52 -19.41 -21.50 -14.49
N CYS A 53 -19.05 -20.61 -13.57
CA CYS A 53 -19.82 -19.43 -13.16
C CYS A 53 -21.17 -19.78 -12.54
N SER A 54 -21.34 -21.01 -12.06
CA SER A 54 -22.53 -21.43 -11.32
C SER A 54 -22.36 -21.03 -9.86
N VAL A 55 -23.34 -20.30 -9.32
CA VAL A 55 -23.35 -19.93 -7.90
C VAL A 55 -23.39 -21.20 -7.04
N VAL A 56 -22.45 -21.30 -6.10
CA VAL A 56 -22.32 -22.41 -5.17
C VAL A 56 -22.69 -21.97 -3.76
N ASN A 57 -23.39 -22.83 -3.01
CA ASN A 57 -23.80 -22.54 -1.64
C ASN A 57 -22.67 -22.82 -0.65
N THR A 58 -21.63 -21.98 -0.69
CA THR A 58 -20.47 -22.05 0.22
C THR A 58 -19.93 -20.64 0.46
N THR A 59 -19.20 -20.48 1.56
CA THR A 59 -18.41 -19.29 1.86
C THR A 59 -16.91 -19.51 1.64
N ALA A 60 -16.51 -20.74 1.28
CA ALA A 60 -15.12 -21.12 1.02
C ALA A 60 -14.74 -20.88 -0.44
N TYR A 61 -13.57 -20.29 -0.67
CA TYR A 61 -13.07 -19.99 -2.01
C TYR A 61 -11.54 -20.03 -2.06
N GLN A 62 -10.99 -20.38 -3.22
CA GLN A 62 -9.54 -20.44 -3.48
C GLN A 62 -9.07 -19.39 -4.50
N ALA A 63 -9.98 -18.56 -5.01
CA ALA A 63 -9.62 -17.44 -5.86
C ALA A 63 -10.57 -16.26 -5.66
N VAL A 64 -10.08 -15.08 -6.03
CA VAL A 64 -10.88 -13.87 -6.16
C VAL A 64 -11.00 -13.55 -7.64
N GLY A 65 -12.23 -13.33 -8.10
CA GLY A 65 -12.55 -13.00 -9.49
C GLY A 65 -12.92 -11.52 -9.66
N ARG A 66 -13.91 -11.27 -10.52
CA ARG A 66 -14.41 -9.92 -10.78
C ARG A 66 -15.27 -9.43 -9.61
N CYS A 67 -14.82 -8.37 -8.95
CA CYS A 67 -15.50 -7.73 -7.82
C CYS A 67 -15.85 -6.26 -8.11
N LEU A 68 -16.09 -5.91 -9.38
CA LEU A 68 -16.33 -4.51 -9.78
C LEU A 68 -17.67 -3.96 -9.30
N ASP A 69 -18.64 -4.82 -9.02
CA ASP A 69 -20.00 -4.43 -8.59
C ASP A 69 -20.15 -4.46 -7.06
N LEU A 70 -19.04 -4.50 -6.31
CA LEU A 70 -19.05 -4.35 -4.85
C LEU A 70 -19.85 -3.10 -4.45
N ALA A 71 -20.95 -3.33 -3.73
CA ALA A 71 -21.93 -2.31 -3.41
C ALA A 71 -21.41 -1.37 -2.33
N VAL A 72 -21.19 -0.08 -2.66
CA VAL A 72 -20.70 0.93 -1.71
C VAL A 72 -21.68 1.06 -0.56
N THR A 73 -21.50 0.25 0.49
CA THR A 73 -22.37 0.31 1.65
C THR A 73 -21.98 1.54 2.46
N SER A 74 -22.96 2.37 2.81
CA SER A 74 -22.72 3.56 3.64
C SER A 74 -22.15 3.25 5.03
N LYS A 75 -22.11 1.96 5.40
CA LYS A 75 -21.60 1.46 6.68
C LYS A 75 -20.09 1.24 6.66
N PHE A 76 -19.47 1.10 5.49
CA PHE A 76 -18.05 0.87 5.38
C PHE A 76 -17.45 1.70 4.23
N THR A 77 -16.61 2.68 4.58
CA THR A 77 -15.63 3.25 3.64
C THR A 77 -14.49 2.26 3.34
N GLU A 78 -14.59 1.05 3.88
CA GLU A 78 -13.59 0.02 4.03
C GLU A 78 -14.19 -1.25 3.44
N TYR A 79 -13.59 -1.85 2.41
CA TYR A 79 -13.96 -3.21 2.06
C TYR A 79 -12.95 -4.14 2.71
N PRO A 80 -13.25 -4.67 3.91
CA PRO A 80 -12.56 -5.87 4.34
C PRO A 80 -12.95 -6.96 3.35
N MET A 81 -12.13 -7.20 2.34
CA MET A 81 -12.19 -8.49 1.66
C MET A 81 -11.65 -9.51 2.65
N THR A 82 -12.53 -10.18 3.38
CA THR A 82 -12.10 -11.22 4.30
C THR A 82 -11.84 -12.50 3.51
N ILE A 83 -10.56 -12.75 3.25
CA ILE A 83 -10.06 -13.97 2.65
C ILE A 83 -9.93 -15.04 3.73
N ASP A 84 -10.99 -15.83 3.91
CA ASP A 84 -11.01 -16.97 4.80
C ASP A 84 -10.86 -18.26 3.98
N SER A 85 -9.68 -18.90 4.06
CA SER A 85 -9.44 -20.25 3.54
C SER A 85 -10.22 -21.24 4.42
N ILE A 86 -11.53 -21.34 4.22
CA ILE A 86 -12.38 -22.29 4.96
C ILE A 86 -12.13 -23.72 4.48
N ASP A 87 -11.58 -23.91 3.28
CA ASP A 87 -11.42 -25.24 2.68
C ASP A 87 -10.13 -25.99 3.07
N ASN A 88 -9.35 -25.48 4.04
CA ASN A 88 -8.04 -26.03 4.41
C ASN A 88 -7.03 -26.17 3.26
N SER A 89 -7.29 -25.60 2.07
CA SER A 89 -6.35 -25.67 0.94
C SER A 89 -5.07 -24.89 1.24
N GLY A 90 -5.20 -23.80 2.00
CA GLY A 90 -4.12 -22.87 2.27
C GLY A 90 -3.72 -22.03 1.06
N TYR A 91 -4.44 -22.12 -0.06
CA TYR A 91 -4.10 -21.46 -1.32
C TYR A 91 -5.13 -20.39 -1.69
N MET A 92 -4.65 -19.26 -2.20
CA MET A 92 -5.49 -18.27 -2.85
C MET A 92 -4.84 -17.67 -4.10
N SER A 93 -5.59 -17.58 -5.20
CA SER A 93 -5.16 -16.88 -6.42
C SER A 93 -5.87 -15.55 -6.66
N PHE A 94 -5.11 -14.53 -7.05
CA PHE A 94 -5.58 -13.24 -7.54
C PHE A 94 -5.46 -13.11 -9.07
N ALA A 95 -5.26 -14.21 -9.79
CA ALA A 95 -4.97 -14.17 -11.22
C ALA A 95 -6.04 -13.49 -12.09
N LEU A 96 -7.30 -13.60 -11.69
CA LEU A 96 -8.44 -12.95 -12.36
C LEU A 96 -9.14 -11.93 -11.46
N ALA A 97 -8.48 -11.53 -10.37
CA ALA A 97 -9.05 -10.60 -9.42
C ALA A 97 -9.17 -9.20 -10.04
N GLN A 98 -10.37 -8.61 -9.97
CA GLN A 98 -10.61 -7.24 -10.39
C GLN A 98 -11.36 -6.49 -9.32
N PHE A 99 -10.88 -5.31 -9.00
CA PHE A 99 -11.41 -4.50 -7.90
C PHE A 99 -11.72 -3.09 -8.36
N PRO A 100 -12.76 -2.45 -7.81
CA PRO A 100 -13.06 -1.07 -8.10
C PRO A 100 -12.10 -0.14 -7.37
N ASP A 101 -11.74 0.97 -8.01
CA ASP A 101 -10.77 1.94 -7.48
C ASP A 101 -11.24 2.65 -6.19
N HIS A 102 -12.50 2.51 -5.77
CA HIS A 102 -12.97 3.09 -4.51
C HIS A 102 -12.49 2.30 -3.27
N ILE A 103 -11.89 1.12 -3.43
CA ILE A 103 -11.30 0.37 -2.32
C ILE A 103 -10.04 1.08 -1.81
N SER A 104 -10.04 1.41 -0.52
CA SER A 104 -8.92 2.12 0.13
C SER A 104 -8.20 1.30 1.21
N TYR A 105 -8.81 0.21 1.64
CA TYR A 105 -8.38 -0.67 2.71
C TYR A 105 -8.60 -2.11 2.27
N MET A 106 -7.61 -2.98 2.44
CA MET A 106 -7.73 -4.41 2.13
C MET A 106 -7.23 -5.27 3.28
N TYR A 107 -7.95 -6.35 3.54
CA TYR A 107 -7.57 -7.38 4.48
C TYR A 107 -7.29 -8.68 3.72
N VAL A 108 -6.36 -9.49 4.21
CA VAL A 108 -6.05 -10.82 3.70
C VAL A 108 -5.81 -11.69 4.92
N GLY A 109 -6.76 -12.58 5.20
CA GLY A 109 -6.81 -13.40 6.41
C GLY A 109 -8.08 -13.18 7.22
N PHE A 110 -8.07 -13.68 8.47
CA PHE A 110 -9.22 -13.60 9.39
C PHE A 110 -9.43 -12.20 9.94
N VAL A 111 -10.52 -11.54 9.57
CA VAL A 111 -10.97 -10.28 10.20
C VAL A 111 -11.58 -10.62 11.55
N TRP A 112 -11.28 -9.82 12.57
CA TRP A 112 -11.98 -9.84 13.85
C TRP A 112 -13.46 -9.49 13.58
N ALA A 113 -14.27 -10.47 13.18
CA ALA A 113 -15.70 -10.31 13.10
C ALA A 113 -16.16 -9.83 14.49
N ARG A 114 -17.01 -8.81 14.50
CA ARG A 114 -17.50 -8.10 15.69
C ARG A 114 -18.26 -9.02 16.67
N CYS A 115 -17.54 -9.90 17.35
CA CYS A 115 -18.03 -10.68 18.46
C CYS A 115 -17.23 -10.27 19.70
N GLU A 116 -17.89 -9.43 20.49
CA GLU A 116 -17.65 -9.19 21.89
C GLU A 116 -17.17 -10.47 22.64
N PHE A 117 -15.98 -10.38 23.23
CA PHE A 117 -15.51 -11.15 24.40
C PHE A 117 -14.94 -12.57 24.28
N ILE A 118 -14.62 -13.12 23.09
CA ILE A 118 -13.79 -14.35 23.04
C ILE A 118 -12.61 -14.22 22.07
N TYR A 119 -11.41 -14.11 22.66
CA TYR A 119 -10.10 -14.06 21.97
C TYR A 119 -9.71 -15.42 21.38
N HIS A 120 -10.48 -15.96 20.44
CA HIS A 120 -10.01 -17.08 19.63
C HIS A 120 -9.45 -16.52 18.32
N SER A 121 -8.14 -16.26 18.32
CA SER A 121 -7.38 -16.07 17.08
C SER A 121 -7.22 -17.43 16.43
N GLU A 122 -8.20 -17.87 15.65
CA GLU A 122 -7.97 -19.01 14.75
C GLU A 122 -7.02 -18.53 13.65
N ILE A 123 -5.87 -19.20 13.54
CA ILE A 123 -4.90 -18.94 12.49
C ILE A 123 -5.55 -19.38 11.18
N ASN A 124 -5.73 -18.46 10.25
CA ASN A 124 -6.10 -18.77 8.89
C ASN A 124 -5.00 -19.66 8.27
N ASN A 125 -5.42 -20.73 7.61
CA ASN A 125 -4.50 -21.72 7.05
C ASN A 125 -3.84 -21.26 5.74
N LEU A 126 -4.10 -20.03 5.26
CA LEU A 126 -3.50 -19.46 4.07
C LEU A 126 -1.97 -19.46 4.16
N ASN A 127 -1.32 -20.33 3.39
CA ASN A 127 0.13 -20.48 3.32
C ASN A 127 0.68 -20.09 1.94
N GLU A 128 -0.18 -19.91 0.94
CA GLU A 128 0.17 -19.47 -0.40
C GLU A 128 -0.84 -18.44 -0.92
N LEU A 129 -0.33 -17.27 -1.29
CA LEU A 129 -1.11 -16.22 -1.95
C LEU A 129 -0.43 -15.90 -3.29
N ASP A 130 -1.07 -16.32 -4.37
CA ASP A 130 -0.62 -16.08 -5.73
C ASP A 130 -1.14 -14.72 -6.22
N VAL A 131 -0.24 -13.73 -6.24
CA VAL A 131 -0.47 -12.41 -6.81
C VAL A 131 0.41 -12.28 -8.06
N PRO A 132 -0.13 -12.51 -9.27
CA PRO A 132 0.69 -12.45 -10.47
C PRO A 132 1.11 -11.03 -10.80
N GLU A 133 2.22 -10.88 -11.53
CA GLU A 133 2.75 -9.56 -11.92
C GLU A 133 1.76 -8.73 -12.76
N SER A 134 0.83 -9.38 -13.45
CA SER A 134 -0.24 -8.74 -14.21
C SER A 134 -1.37 -8.18 -13.34
N PHE A 135 -1.41 -8.54 -12.06
CA PHE A 135 -2.45 -8.06 -11.14
C PHE A 135 -2.25 -6.57 -10.84
N HIS A 136 -3.34 -5.82 -10.93
CA HIS A 136 -3.37 -4.40 -10.64
C HIS A 136 -4.16 -4.14 -9.37
N TRP A 137 -3.45 -3.68 -8.33
CA TRP A 137 -4.07 -3.21 -7.10
C TRP A 137 -5.01 -2.01 -7.37
N PRO A 138 -6.13 -1.88 -6.65
CA PRO A 138 -6.98 -0.71 -6.75
C PRO A 138 -6.20 0.57 -6.41
N ARG A 139 -6.42 1.64 -7.18
CA ARG A 139 -5.58 2.85 -7.13
C ARG A 139 -5.59 3.60 -5.81
N ASN A 140 -6.63 3.42 -5.00
CA ASN A 140 -6.79 4.13 -3.73
C ASN A 140 -6.42 3.29 -2.51
N VAL A 141 -5.89 2.07 -2.67
CA VAL A 141 -5.47 1.24 -1.54
C VAL A 141 -4.33 1.92 -0.79
N THR A 142 -4.61 2.29 0.45
CA THR A 142 -3.67 2.94 1.36
C THR A 142 -3.38 2.11 2.60
N GLN A 143 -4.17 1.07 2.88
CA GLN A 143 -4.01 0.21 4.05
C GLN A 143 -4.13 -1.25 3.65
N MET A 144 -3.17 -2.07 4.10
CA MET A 144 -3.18 -3.51 3.85
C MET A 144 -2.86 -4.31 5.11
N HIS A 145 -3.63 -5.37 5.32
CA HIS A 145 -3.51 -6.26 6.45
C HIS A 145 -3.33 -7.68 5.95
N PHE A 146 -2.20 -8.29 6.27
CA PHE A 146 -1.95 -9.72 6.13
C PHE A 146 -1.84 -10.28 7.53
N ASN A 147 -2.97 -10.61 8.15
CA ASN A 147 -3.00 -10.95 9.57
C ASN A 147 -3.50 -12.38 9.80
N ASN A 148 -2.86 -13.07 10.74
CA ASN A 148 -3.23 -14.42 11.17
C ASN A 148 -3.22 -15.44 10.04
N ASN A 149 -2.22 -15.42 9.16
CA ASN A 149 -2.05 -16.46 8.14
C ASN A 149 -0.79 -17.30 8.40
N ARG A 150 -0.34 -18.04 7.39
CA ARG A 150 0.89 -18.85 7.40
C ARG A 150 1.79 -18.51 6.22
N LEU A 151 1.64 -17.32 5.64
CA LEU A 151 2.38 -16.90 4.46
C LEU A 151 3.90 -16.91 4.75
N PRO A 152 4.72 -17.58 3.92
CA PRO A 152 6.17 -17.64 4.09
C PRO A 152 6.89 -16.44 3.47
N SER A 153 6.25 -15.75 2.52
CA SER A 153 6.82 -14.65 1.74
C SER A 153 5.82 -13.52 1.54
N LEU A 154 6.29 -12.27 1.61
CA LEU A 154 5.48 -11.09 1.38
C LEU A 154 5.07 -11.00 -0.11
N PRO A 155 3.78 -10.85 -0.45
CA PRO A 155 3.35 -10.69 -1.84
C PRO A 155 3.72 -9.30 -2.39
N GLN A 156 3.57 -9.10 -3.70
CA GLN A 156 3.72 -7.77 -4.30
C GLN A 156 2.71 -6.79 -3.69
N LEU A 157 3.21 -5.64 -3.23
CA LEU A 157 2.39 -4.62 -2.56
C LEU A 157 2.01 -3.47 -3.52
N PRO A 158 0.86 -2.80 -3.31
CA PRO A 158 0.51 -1.59 -4.05
C PRO A 158 1.51 -0.47 -3.73
N PRO A 159 1.94 0.34 -4.71
CA PRO A 159 2.87 1.44 -4.46
C PRO A 159 2.25 2.61 -3.67
N THR A 160 0.94 2.59 -3.42
CA THR A 160 0.17 3.65 -2.72
C THR A 160 -0.03 3.38 -1.24
N ILE A 161 0.36 2.21 -0.73
CA ILE A 161 0.10 1.84 0.67
C ILE A 161 0.84 2.75 1.64
N LYS A 162 0.15 3.12 2.71
CA LYS A 162 0.62 3.96 3.80
C LYS A 162 0.71 3.18 5.11
N SER A 163 -0.22 2.26 5.33
CA SER A 163 -0.21 1.35 6.48
C SER A 163 -0.13 -0.10 6.04
N LEU A 164 0.80 -0.86 6.64
CA LEU A 164 1.01 -2.27 6.40
C LEU A 164 1.07 -3.05 7.71
N HIS A 165 0.16 -4.00 7.89
CA HIS A 165 0.10 -4.90 9.05
C HIS A 165 0.35 -6.34 8.60
N LEU A 166 1.33 -7.01 9.19
CA LEU A 166 1.80 -8.35 8.82
C LEU A 166 1.67 -9.35 9.98
N THR A 167 0.76 -9.14 10.90
CA THR A 167 0.76 -9.80 12.22
C THR A 167 0.47 -11.29 12.13
N ASN A 168 1.25 -12.13 12.83
CA ASN A 168 1.00 -13.57 12.95
C ASN A 168 1.03 -14.29 11.59
N ASN A 169 2.20 -14.30 10.94
CA ASN A 169 2.49 -15.05 9.71
C ASN A 169 3.79 -15.87 9.87
N SER A 170 4.31 -16.40 8.76
CA SER A 170 5.58 -17.13 8.70
C SER A 170 6.67 -16.38 7.91
N PHE A 171 6.54 -15.06 7.73
CA PHE A 171 7.52 -14.29 6.98
C PHE A 171 8.89 -14.32 7.68
N SER A 172 9.94 -14.55 6.90
CA SER A 172 11.30 -14.77 7.43
C SER A 172 12.42 -14.12 6.62
N ASN A 173 12.13 -13.64 5.41
CA ASN A 173 13.14 -13.12 4.50
C ASN A 173 13.49 -11.65 4.80
N PRO A 174 14.67 -11.33 5.34
CA PRO A 174 15.00 -9.94 5.71
C PRO A 174 15.02 -8.97 4.53
N LYS A 175 15.11 -9.46 3.28
CA LYS A 175 15.03 -8.60 2.08
C LYS A 175 13.62 -8.03 1.84
N ASP A 176 12.59 -8.59 2.47
CA ASP A 176 11.22 -8.08 2.34
C ASP A 176 11.15 -6.60 2.77
N PHE A 177 11.95 -6.20 3.77
CA PHE A 177 12.01 -4.80 4.23
C PHE A 177 12.61 -3.83 3.19
N GLU A 178 13.51 -4.31 2.32
CA GLU A 178 14.10 -3.50 1.23
C GLU A 178 13.11 -3.31 0.06
N ALA A 179 12.17 -4.25 -0.10
CA ALA A 179 11.14 -4.22 -1.14
C ALA A 179 9.89 -3.43 -0.75
N LEU A 180 9.80 -2.96 0.49
CA LEU A 180 8.65 -2.19 0.98
C LEU A 180 8.48 -0.87 0.19
N PRO A 181 7.26 -0.53 -0.26
CA PRO A 181 6.98 0.76 -0.87
C PRO A 181 7.36 1.94 0.01
N SER A 182 8.06 2.92 -0.57
CA SER A 182 8.51 4.13 0.15
C SER A 182 7.37 5.04 0.68
N SER A 183 6.14 4.76 0.27
CA SER A 183 4.92 5.42 0.73
C SER A 183 4.48 4.98 2.13
N ILE A 184 4.99 3.85 2.63
CA ILE A 184 4.65 3.32 3.95
C ILE A 184 5.12 4.29 5.03
N ILE A 185 4.19 4.68 5.89
CA ILE A 185 4.42 5.48 7.08
C ILE A 185 4.12 4.72 8.37
N GLU A 186 3.28 3.67 8.30
CA GLU A 186 2.93 2.81 9.43
C GLU A 186 3.24 1.35 9.09
N LEU A 187 4.06 0.70 9.91
CA LEU A 187 4.48 -0.68 9.70
C LEU A 187 4.30 -1.49 10.98
N GLU A 188 3.60 -2.61 10.89
CA GLU A 188 3.44 -3.58 11.96
C GLU A 188 3.87 -4.97 11.51
N VAL A 189 4.91 -5.51 12.16
CA VAL A 189 5.49 -6.82 11.88
C VAL A 189 5.65 -7.58 13.19
N ILE A 190 4.52 -8.08 13.69
CA ILE A 190 4.42 -8.81 14.95
C ILE A 190 4.21 -10.31 14.71
N ALA A 191 4.75 -11.16 15.57
CA ALA A 191 4.59 -12.62 15.52
C ALA A 191 4.95 -13.21 14.13
N ASN A 192 6.14 -12.89 13.64
CA ASN A 192 6.72 -13.46 12.42
C ASN A 192 8.02 -14.19 12.72
N LYS A 193 8.68 -14.72 11.68
CA LYS A 193 9.98 -15.40 11.78
C LYS A 193 11.16 -14.51 11.40
N TYR A 194 10.94 -13.20 11.23
CA TYR A 194 12.04 -12.25 11.04
C TYR A 194 12.91 -12.17 12.30
N THR A 195 14.22 -12.32 12.12
CA THR A 195 15.19 -12.16 13.21
C THR A 195 16.05 -10.91 13.05
N ALA A 196 15.97 -10.23 11.91
CA ALA A 196 16.80 -9.07 11.63
C ALA A 196 16.12 -8.06 10.71
N VAL A 197 16.39 -6.77 10.95
CA VAL A 197 16.12 -5.66 10.03
C VAL A 197 17.45 -4.96 9.75
N ARG A 198 17.81 -4.82 8.47
CA ARG A 198 19.11 -4.24 8.09
C ARG A 198 19.00 -3.29 6.91
N ASN A 199 19.81 -2.24 6.93
CA ASN A 199 20.06 -1.35 5.79
C ASN A 199 18.80 -0.71 5.17
N VAL A 200 17.78 -0.45 5.98
CA VAL A 200 16.55 0.18 5.51
C VAL A 200 16.45 1.64 5.96
N ASN A 201 15.89 2.46 5.08
CA ASN A 201 15.63 3.86 5.36
C ASN A 201 14.15 4.08 5.64
N TRP A 202 13.83 4.24 6.92
CA TRP A 202 12.49 4.46 7.44
C TRP A 202 12.31 5.91 7.92
N CYS A 203 13.01 6.87 7.30
CA CYS A 203 12.92 8.29 7.65
C CYS A 203 11.50 8.89 7.54
N ASN A 204 10.64 8.30 6.72
CA ASN A 204 9.27 8.73 6.54
C ASN A 204 8.25 8.05 7.48
N MET A 205 8.66 6.99 8.19
CA MET A 205 7.75 6.27 9.07
C MET A 205 7.37 7.09 10.30
N THR A 206 6.11 7.02 10.67
CA THR A 206 5.51 7.61 11.88
C THR A 206 5.31 6.57 12.96
N SER A 207 5.00 5.32 12.58
CA SER A 207 4.75 4.21 13.50
C SER A 207 5.45 2.94 13.03
N VAL A 208 6.23 2.32 13.92
CA VAL A 208 6.86 1.02 13.66
C VAL A 208 6.63 0.09 14.84
N LYS A 209 6.13 -1.12 14.55
CA LYS A 209 5.92 -2.18 15.54
C LYS A 209 6.65 -3.44 15.08
N LEU A 210 7.53 -3.99 15.92
CA LEU A 210 8.36 -5.14 15.61
C LEU A 210 8.30 -6.17 16.74
N SER A 211 8.51 -7.45 16.42
CA SER A 211 8.72 -8.48 17.44
C SER A 211 9.67 -9.58 16.98
N GLY A 212 10.24 -10.32 17.92
CA GLY A 212 11.16 -11.43 17.61
C GLY A 212 12.51 -11.02 17.03
N ILE A 213 12.83 -9.72 17.04
CA ILE A 213 14.03 -9.20 16.41
C ILE A 213 15.26 -9.44 17.28
N GLN A 214 16.35 -9.87 16.66
CA GLN A 214 17.65 -10.08 17.28
C GLN A 214 18.70 -9.07 16.78
N HIS A 215 18.53 -8.54 15.56
CA HIS A 215 19.46 -7.59 14.95
C HIS A 215 18.74 -6.41 14.30
N LEU A 216 19.13 -5.20 14.67
CA LEU A 216 18.67 -3.94 14.10
C LEU A 216 19.90 -3.14 13.64
N ASP A 217 20.35 -3.36 12.41
CA ASP A 217 21.63 -2.83 11.94
C ASP A 217 21.42 -1.82 10.80
N ASN A 218 21.91 -0.59 10.97
CA ASN A 218 21.80 0.47 9.96
C ASN A 218 20.35 0.75 9.52
N VAL A 219 19.41 0.70 10.46
CA VAL A 219 18.03 1.16 10.28
C VAL A 219 18.00 2.67 10.51
N VAL A 220 17.51 3.45 9.55
CA VAL A 220 17.45 4.90 9.65
C VAL A 220 16.03 5.34 10.03
N PHE A 221 15.89 5.99 11.18
CA PHE A 221 14.63 6.63 11.59
C PHE A 221 14.76 8.14 11.47
N GLY A 222 13.67 8.78 11.04
CA GLY A 222 13.61 10.23 10.83
C GLY A 222 12.74 10.93 11.89
N PRO A 223 12.73 12.26 11.93
CA PRO A 223 12.01 13.05 12.94
C PRO A 223 10.48 12.90 12.88
N LYS A 224 9.94 12.22 11.87
CA LYS A 224 8.51 11.92 11.76
C LYS A 224 8.10 10.73 12.63
N LEU A 225 9.04 9.92 13.12
CA LEU A 225 8.74 8.78 13.96
C LEU A 225 8.14 9.27 15.28
N THR A 226 6.87 8.96 15.50
CA THR A 226 6.16 9.28 16.74
C THR A 226 5.98 8.06 17.61
N TYR A 227 5.93 6.86 17.04
CA TYR A 227 5.65 5.63 17.78
C TYR A 227 6.58 4.47 17.40
N LEU A 228 7.17 3.83 18.41
CA LEU A 228 7.95 2.60 18.27
C LEU A 228 7.50 1.56 19.30
N TYR A 229 7.13 0.38 18.83
CA TYR A 229 6.82 -0.78 19.66
C TYR A 229 7.78 -1.93 19.35
N ILE A 230 8.42 -2.49 20.38
CA ILE A 230 9.25 -3.69 20.23
C ILE A 230 8.84 -4.73 21.27
N ASP A 231 8.33 -5.87 20.81
CA ASP A 231 7.83 -6.95 21.65
C ASP A 231 8.70 -8.20 21.53
N SER A 232 8.82 -8.96 22.61
CA SER A 232 9.32 -10.33 22.63
C SER A 232 10.60 -10.49 21.81
N SER A 233 11.55 -9.58 22.03
CA SER A 233 12.76 -9.42 21.24
C SER A 233 13.99 -9.48 22.15
N SER A 234 15.03 -10.17 21.68
CA SER A 234 16.32 -10.27 22.36
C SER A 234 17.38 -9.71 21.44
N VAL A 235 17.49 -8.37 21.43
CA VAL A 235 18.32 -7.63 20.47
C VAL A 235 19.78 -7.71 20.89
N GLN A 236 20.51 -8.57 20.19
CA GLN A 236 21.94 -8.83 20.39
C GLN A 236 22.83 -7.84 19.64
N SER A 237 22.28 -7.17 18.63
CA SER A 237 22.97 -6.11 17.89
C SER A 237 21.98 -5.02 17.52
N TRP A 238 22.22 -3.81 17.98
CA TRP A 238 21.51 -2.64 17.51
C TRP A 238 22.54 -1.56 17.15
N VAL A 239 22.90 -1.50 15.87
CA VAL A 239 23.89 -0.57 15.33
C VAL A 239 23.17 0.52 14.55
N MET A 240 23.36 1.78 14.94
CA MET A 240 22.73 2.92 14.27
C MET A 240 23.69 4.10 14.15
N ASN A 241 23.31 5.13 13.40
CA ASN A 241 24.04 6.40 13.39
C ASN A 241 23.52 7.35 14.48
N GLN A 242 24.25 8.44 14.73
CA GLN A 242 23.89 9.44 15.73
C GLN A 242 22.51 10.09 15.48
N ALA A 243 22.12 10.32 14.23
CA ALA A 243 20.85 10.97 13.91
C ALA A 243 19.65 10.07 14.29
N THR A 244 19.72 8.79 13.93
CA THR A 244 18.73 7.78 14.35
C THR A 244 18.66 7.69 15.87
N PHE A 245 19.81 7.63 16.55
CA PHE A 245 19.86 7.57 18.01
C PHE A 245 19.13 8.77 18.64
N ASN A 246 19.38 9.97 18.13
CA ASN A 246 18.74 11.18 18.63
C ASN A 246 17.22 11.16 18.45
N VAL A 247 16.71 10.69 17.31
CA VAL A 247 15.26 10.54 17.06
C VAL A 247 14.66 9.57 18.08
N LEU A 248 15.25 8.38 18.22
CA LEU A 248 14.72 7.36 19.12
C LEU A 248 14.75 7.82 20.58
N ASN A 249 15.82 8.50 21.01
CA ASN A 249 15.99 8.94 22.39
C ASN A 249 15.10 10.16 22.76
N GLN A 250 14.40 10.75 21.79
CA GLN A 250 13.37 11.79 22.03
C GLN A 250 11.99 11.19 22.32
N LEU A 251 11.77 9.90 22.02
CA LEU A 251 10.50 9.24 22.32
C LEU A 251 10.31 9.13 23.83
N THR A 252 9.09 9.44 24.29
CA THR A 252 8.72 9.30 25.71
C THR A 252 8.24 7.89 26.01
N PRO A 253 8.57 7.31 27.18
CA PRO A 253 8.06 6.00 27.56
C PRO A 253 6.54 6.04 27.71
N ILE A 254 5.85 5.05 27.15
CA ILE A 254 4.41 4.91 27.30
C ILE A 254 4.11 4.18 28.62
N ALA A 255 3.26 4.77 29.45
CA ALA A 255 2.90 4.23 30.76
C ALA A 255 1.94 3.04 30.67
N LEU A 256 1.02 3.05 29.69
CA LEU A 256 0.00 2.02 29.48
C LEU A 256 0.13 1.40 28.09
N PRO A 257 0.60 0.16 27.98
CA PRO A 257 0.80 -0.51 26.69
C PRO A 257 -0.48 -0.58 25.86
N GLY A 258 -0.34 -0.51 24.53
CA GLY A 258 -1.42 -0.81 23.58
C GLY A 258 -2.50 0.25 23.39
N ARG A 259 -2.37 1.45 23.97
CA ARG A 259 -3.33 2.57 23.78
C ARG A 259 -2.70 3.89 23.34
N ALA A 260 -1.39 3.93 23.15
CA ALA A 260 -0.69 5.16 22.81
C ALA A 260 -0.44 5.26 21.30
N SER A 261 -0.56 6.49 20.79
CA SER A 261 -0.21 6.86 19.41
C SER A 261 1.15 7.55 19.30
N ALA A 262 1.83 7.79 20.43
CA ALA A 262 3.13 8.44 20.48
C ALA A 262 3.97 7.98 21.67
N GLY A 263 5.29 7.93 21.49
CA GLY A 263 6.28 7.45 22.44
C GLY A 263 6.94 6.13 22.02
N PHE A 264 7.60 5.48 22.96
CA PHE A 264 8.08 4.11 22.78
C PHE A 264 7.40 3.17 23.79
N ASP A 265 7.14 1.96 23.34
CA ASP A 265 6.45 0.90 24.05
C ASP A 265 7.22 -0.41 23.84
N TYR A 266 7.24 -1.28 24.84
CA TYR A 266 7.98 -2.54 24.74
C TYR A 266 7.50 -3.61 25.73
N SER A 267 7.66 -4.87 25.35
CA SER A 267 7.29 -6.01 26.19
C SER A 267 8.32 -7.10 25.99
N ASN A 268 8.77 -7.76 27.08
CA ASN A 268 9.75 -8.86 27.03
C ASN A 268 10.96 -8.54 26.12
N LEU A 269 11.58 -7.38 26.35
CA LEU A 269 12.63 -6.81 25.52
C LEU A 269 13.96 -6.82 26.27
N THR A 270 15.01 -7.35 25.63
CA THR A 270 16.40 -7.12 26.04
C THR A 270 17.16 -6.48 24.88
N ILE A 271 18.04 -5.54 25.19
CA ILE A 271 18.91 -4.89 24.21
C ILE A 271 20.31 -4.84 24.80
N ASN A 272 21.23 -5.58 24.20
CA ASN A 272 22.61 -5.59 24.62
C ASN A 272 23.52 -5.84 23.42
N THR A 273 24.04 -4.76 22.84
CA THR A 273 25.02 -4.83 21.75
C THR A 273 26.41 -4.99 22.34
N PRO A 274 27.14 -6.11 22.14
CA PRO A 274 28.47 -6.31 22.74
C PRO A 274 29.50 -5.26 22.32
N GLN A 275 30.44 -4.92 23.22
CA GLN A 275 31.47 -3.92 22.94
C GLN A 275 32.36 -4.33 21.76
N ILE A 276 32.62 -5.63 21.59
CA ILE A 276 33.38 -6.16 20.46
C ILE A 276 32.66 -5.92 19.13
N ALA A 277 31.34 -6.17 19.08
CA ALA A 277 30.51 -5.91 17.90
C ALA A 277 30.44 -4.41 17.61
N CYS A 278 30.32 -3.59 18.66
CA CYS A 278 30.25 -2.14 18.48
C CYS A 278 31.59 -1.53 18.00
N SER A 279 32.70 -1.98 18.57
CA SER A 279 34.05 -1.57 18.14
C SER A 279 34.31 -1.95 16.67
N ALA A 280 33.83 -3.13 16.24
CA ALA A 280 33.95 -3.57 14.84
C ALA A 280 33.18 -2.65 13.85
N ALA A 281 32.09 -2.02 14.32
CA ALA A 281 31.37 -0.99 13.55
C ALA A 281 32.00 0.41 13.66
N ASN A 282 33.17 0.55 14.31
CA ASN A 282 33.77 1.82 14.71
C ASN A 282 32.84 2.70 15.55
N GLY A 283 31.91 2.09 16.29
CA GLY A 283 30.94 2.79 17.11
C GLY A 283 31.32 2.87 18.59
N LYS A 284 30.46 3.53 19.35
CA LYS A 284 30.53 3.62 20.81
C LYS A 284 29.23 3.08 21.40
N GLN A 285 29.36 2.23 22.43
CA GLN A 285 28.20 1.78 23.19
C GLN A 285 27.55 2.96 23.92
N GLN A 286 26.22 3.01 23.89
CA GLN A 286 25.44 3.99 24.61
C GLN A 286 24.11 3.38 25.08
N GLU A 287 23.63 3.82 26.23
CA GLU A 287 22.29 3.47 26.69
C GLU A 287 21.23 4.23 25.89
N ILE A 288 20.21 3.52 25.42
CA ILE A 288 19.01 4.10 24.83
C ILE A 288 17.87 4.10 25.85
N TRP A 289 17.12 5.21 25.93
CA TRP A 289 16.00 5.39 26.85
C TRP A 289 16.35 5.23 28.34
N PRO A 290 17.28 6.03 28.89
CA PRO A 290 17.63 5.98 30.31
C PRO A 290 16.45 6.39 31.24
N ASN A 291 15.40 7.01 30.68
CA ASN A 291 14.17 7.38 31.38
C ASN A 291 13.08 6.29 31.34
N ARG A 292 13.36 5.09 30.82
CA ARG A 292 12.40 3.99 30.82
C ARG A 292 12.02 3.61 32.25
N VAL A 293 10.74 3.31 32.47
CA VAL A 293 10.25 2.84 33.76
C VAL A 293 10.20 1.33 33.72
N ALA A 294 10.67 0.66 34.78
CA ALA A 294 10.54 -0.79 34.91
C ALA A 294 9.06 -1.18 34.81
N ARG A 295 8.74 -2.12 33.92
CA ARG A 295 7.36 -2.52 33.67
C ARG A 295 6.98 -3.69 34.54
N GLN A 296 5.74 -3.66 35.03
CA GLN A 296 5.10 -4.89 35.51
C GLN A 296 4.69 -5.70 34.29
N VAL A 297 5.34 -6.84 34.09
CA VAL A 297 4.86 -7.83 33.13
C VAL A 297 3.72 -8.63 33.76
N SER A 298 2.97 -9.35 32.93
CA SER A 298 1.87 -10.21 33.36
C SER A 298 2.25 -11.06 34.58
N ARG A 299 1.37 -11.10 35.59
CA ARG A 299 1.55 -11.81 36.88
C ARG A 299 2.47 -11.16 37.91
N GLY A 300 2.65 -9.84 37.85
CA GLY A 300 3.32 -9.07 38.93
C GLY A 300 4.83 -9.21 38.95
N VAL A 301 5.43 -9.82 37.94
CA VAL A 301 6.88 -9.82 37.77
C VAL A 301 7.28 -8.43 37.27
N VAL A 302 8.27 -7.82 37.93
CA VAL A 302 8.85 -6.55 37.49
C VAL A 302 10.05 -6.88 36.62
N GLU A 303 10.09 -6.30 35.42
CA GLU A 303 11.21 -6.44 34.52
C GLU A 303 12.51 -5.90 35.18
N PRO A 304 13.65 -6.58 35.03
CA PRO A 304 14.92 -6.06 35.52
C PRO A 304 15.28 -4.73 34.84
N SER A 305 15.73 -3.76 35.65
CA SER A 305 16.18 -2.44 35.19
C SER A 305 17.58 -2.48 34.57
N THR A 306 17.85 -3.42 33.66
CA THR A 306 19.12 -3.51 32.95
C THR A 306 19.18 -2.45 31.83
N PRO A 307 20.24 -1.64 31.72
CA PRO A 307 20.37 -0.67 30.64
C PRO A 307 20.21 -1.30 29.26
N PHE A 308 19.52 -0.61 28.35
CA PHE A 308 19.42 -1.03 26.95
C PHE A 308 20.61 -0.46 26.18
N ILE A 309 21.60 -1.31 25.89
CA ILE A 309 22.87 -0.87 25.31
C ILE A 309 22.87 -1.06 23.78
N VAL A 310 22.97 0.05 23.06
CA VAL A 310 23.06 0.10 21.59
C VAL A 310 24.45 0.54 21.15
N CYS A 311 24.78 0.37 19.87
CA CYS A 311 26.00 0.89 19.27
C CYS A 311 25.72 2.09 18.37
N ILE A 312 26.35 3.22 18.65
CA ILE A 312 26.26 4.42 17.83
C ILE A 312 27.53 4.54 17.01
N THR A 313 27.38 4.49 15.70
CA THR A 313 28.47 4.74 14.75
C THR A 313 28.62 6.24 14.50
N PRO A 314 29.85 6.75 14.35
CA PRO A 314 30.06 8.07 13.79
C PRO A 314 29.40 8.04 12.42
N GLY A 315 28.33 8.82 12.25
CA GLY A 315 27.62 8.85 10.98
C GLY A 315 28.67 9.05 9.89
N LYS A 316 28.62 8.25 8.82
CA LYS A 316 29.34 8.63 7.61
C LYS A 316 28.92 10.07 7.39
N SER A 317 29.85 11.02 7.56
CA SER A 317 29.59 12.39 7.20
C SER A 317 29.02 12.26 5.81
N THR A 318 27.73 12.48 5.68
CA THR A 318 27.10 12.73 4.40
C THR A 318 27.79 14.01 4.01
N THR A 319 29.00 13.88 3.44
CA THR A 319 29.69 14.90 2.70
C THR A 319 28.59 15.45 1.87
N ASN A 320 28.13 16.64 2.27
CA ASN A 320 26.91 17.22 1.76
C ASN A 320 26.91 16.88 0.28
N MET A 321 25.97 16.05 -0.17
CA MET A 321 25.61 16.10 -1.57
C MET A 321 24.95 17.46 -1.70
N THR A 322 25.77 18.52 -1.61
CA THR A 322 25.53 19.79 -2.24
C THR A 322 25.25 19.37 -3.65
N ASN A 323 23.96 19.33 -3.97
CA ASN A 323 23.45 19.01 -5.27
C ASN A 323 24.28 19.79 -6.30
N LYS A 324 25.31 19.17 -6.87
CA LYS A 324 26.06 19.70 -8.01
C LYS A 324 25.18 19.76 -9.27
N TYR A 325 23.89 19.47 -9.13
CA TYR A 325 22.86 19.64 -10.15
C TYR A 325 22.33 21.08 -10.26
N THR A 326 22.71 22.02 -9.38
CA THR A 326 22.24 23.41 -9.47
C THR A 326 23.11 24.35 -10.32
N THR A 327 24.12 23.88 -11.06
CA THR A 327 24.85 24.73 -12.02
C THR A 327 24.69 24.32 -13.49
N THR A 328 24.34 23.06 -13.79
CA THR A 328 24.02 22.65 -15.17
C THR A 328 22.55 22.82 -15.54
N ALA A 329 21.63 22.81 -14.57
CA ALA A 329 20.21 23.05 -14.83
C ALA A 329 19.91 24.51 -15.27
N PHE A 330 20.67 25.50 -14.78
CA PHE A 330 20.48 26.90 -15.18
C PHE A 330 20.99 27.19 -16.60
N LEU A 331 22.05 26.50 -17.05
CA LEU A 331 22.49 26.59 -18.45
C LEU A 331 21.48 25.93 -19.41
N GLY A 332 20.89 24.79 -19.02
CA GLY A 332 19.84 24.14 -19.80
C GLY A 332 18.57 24.98 -19.96
N LEU A 333 18.11 25.61 -18.88
CA LEU A 333 16.95 26.51 -18.91
C LEU A 333 17.21 27.79 -19.72
N ALA A 334 18.43 28.34 -19.68
CA ALA A 334 18.80 29.49 -20.49
C ALA A 334 18.82 29.15 -21.99
N VAL A 335 19.30 27.96 -22.38
CA VAL A 335 19.30 27.53 -23.79
C VAL A 335 17.89 27.25 -24.29
N LEU A 336 17.04 26.59 -23.49
CA LEU A 336 15.64 26.32 -23.87
C LEU A 336 14.81 27.60 -24.02
N THR A 337 15.00 28.58 -23.14
CA THR A 337 14.33 29.88 -23.27
C THR A 337 14.80 30.66 -24.49
N LEU A 338 16.11 30.61 -24.82
CA LEU A 338 16.64 31.26 -26.02
C LEU A 338 16.11 30.61 -27.31
N LEU A 339 16.04 29.27 -27.35
CA LEU A 339 15.46 28.54 -28.47
C LEU A 339 13.96 28.82 -28.64
N ALA A 340 13.21 28.92 -27.55
CA ALA A 340 11.79 29.29 -27.60
C ALA A 340 11.58 30.71 -28.14
N LEU A 341 12.42 31.68 -27.73
CA LEU A 341 12.38 33.06 -28.24
C LEU A 341 12.72 33.14 -29.73
N VAL A 342 13.74 32.40 -30.18
CA VAL A 342 14.09 32.31 -31.61
C VAL A 342 12.94 31.69 -32.42
N TYR A 343 12.34 30.61 -31.92
CA TYR A 343 11.19 29.98 -32.57
C TYR A 343 10.00 30.93 -32.68
N MET A 344 9.67 31.64 -31.60
CA MET A 344 8.62 32.67 -31.58
C MET A 344 8.89 33.80 -32.58
N ALA A 345 10.14 34.26 -32.68
CA ALA A 345 10.53 35.29 -33.65
C ALA A 345 10.38 34.82 -35.11
N ILE A 346 10.79 33.58 -35.41
CA ILE A 346 10.60 32.97 -36.75
C ILE A 346 9.11 32.83 -37.07
N PHE A 347 8.31 32.39 -36.11
CA PHE A 347 6.87 32.23 -36.28
C PHE A 347 6.18 33.58 -36.51
N ALA A 348 6.49 34.60 -35.71
CA ALA A 348 5.97 35.96 -35.87
C ALA A 348 6.33 36.56 -37.24
N ARG A 349 7.56 36.35 -37.71
CA ARG A 349 7.99 36.80 -39.05
C ARG A 349 7.19 36.09 -40.15
N ARG A 350 6.96 34.78 -40.04
CA ARG A 350 6.13 34.03 -41.00
C ARG A 350 4.67 34.48 -40.99
N TRP A 351 4.14 34.80 -39.82
CA TRP A 351 2.76 35.29 -39.67
C TRP A 351 2.58 36.67 -40.30
N MET A 352 3.53 37.59 -40.10
CA MET A 352 3.51 38.92 -40.74
C MET A 352 3.61 38.84 -42.28
N MET A 353 4.35 37.88 -42.83
CA MET A 353 4.39 37.70 -44.29
C MET A 353 3.06 37.19 -44.88
N LYS A 354 2.25 36.46 -44.10
CA LYS A 354 0.91 36.04 -44.54
C LYS A 354 -0.10 37.19 -44.55
N ILE A 355 0.01 38.12 -43.62
CA ILE A 355 -0.93 39.25 -43.52
C ILE A 355 -0.74 40.24 -44.67
N ASN A 356 0.49 40.44 -45.15
CA ASN A 356 0.78 41.31 -46.30
C ASN A 356 0.35 40.71 -47.66
N SER A 357 -0.20 39.50 -47.70
CA SER A 357 -0.72 38.86 -48.92
C SER A 357 -2.26 38.95 -49.05
N CYS A 358 -2.96 39.55 -48.10
CA CYS A 358 -4.39 39.79 -48.22
C CYS A 358 -4.62 41.10 -48.98
N ASP A 359 -4.54 41.01 -50.30
CA ASP A 359 -4.90 42.05 -51.25
C ASP A 359 -6.43 42.29 -51.14
N CYS A 360 -6.83 43.34 -50.42
CA CYS A 360 -8.22 43.73 -50.27
C CYS A 360 -8.76 44.26 -51.61
N LYS A 361 -9.31 43.37 -52.44
CA LYS A 361 -10.27 43.77 -53.47
C LYS A 361 -11.55 44.26 -52.79
N ALA A 362 -11.82 45.56 -52.96
CA ALA A 362 -13.05 46.21 -52.55
C ALA A 362 -14.28 45.50 -53.15
N VAL A 363 -15.19 45.07 -52.28
CA VAL A 363 -16.53 44.58 -52.64
C VAL A 363 -17.46 45.80 -52.66
N PRO A 364 -18.29 46.00 -53.71
CA PRO A 364 -19.15 47.16 -53.79
C PRO A 364 -20.34 47.07 -52.84
N MET A 365 -20.72 48.24 -52.31
CA MET A 365 -21.94 48.51 -51.57
C MET A 365 -23.17 47.89 -52.26
N MET A 366 -23.85 46.98 -51.57
CA MET A 366 -25.26 46.71 -51.79
C MET A 366 -26.07 47.47 -50.74
N THR A 367 -26.87 48.38 -51.24
CA THR A 367 -27.93 49.10 -50.56
C THR A 367 -29.16 48.21 -50.35
N GLU A 368 -29.88 48.52 -49.27
CA GLU A 368 -31.32 48.35 -49.07
C GLU A 368 -31.91 46.98 -48.68
N SER A 369 -32.77 47.09 -47.66
CA SER A 369 -34.06 46.40 -47.52
C SER A 369 -34.11 45.04 -46.82
N HIS A 370 -34.34 45.01 -45.51
CA HIS A 370 -35.71 44.84 -44.99
C HIS A 370 -35.75 44.77 -43.46
N ALA A 371 -36.80 45.41 -42.94
CA ALA A 371 -37.28 45.36 -41.57
C ALA A 371 -38.27 44.18 -41.38
N SER A 372 -38.65 43.95 -40.13
CA SER A 372 -39.51 42.87 -39.61
C SER A 372 -38.73 41.56 -39.40
N ILE A 373 -38.73 40.93 -38.22
CA ILE A 373 -39.85 40.59 -37.36
C ILE A 373 -39.37 40.58 -35.91
N LEU A 374 -39.97 41.46 -35.09
CA LEU A 374 -39.96 41.43 -33.64
C LEU A 374 -41.42 41.25 -33.24
N ARG A 375 -41.82 40.01 -32.91
CA ARG A 375 -42.97 39.71 -32.04
C ARG A 375 -43.13 38.20 -31.88
N GLU A 376 -43.53 37.86 -30.65
CA GLU A 376 -44.01 36.58 -30.15
C GLU A 376 -42.95 35.59 -29.66
N LEU A 377 -43.05 35.02 -28.46
CA LEU A 377 -43.94 35.11 -27.28
C LEU A 377 -43.07 34.50 -26.15
N LYS A 378 -43.07 35.05 -24.92
CA LYS A 378 -43.87 34.57 -23.78
C LYS A 378 -43.93 33.05 -23.63
#